data_AF-A0AA36CC85-F1
#
_entry.id   AF-A0AA36CC85-F1
#
_cell.length_a   1.000
_cell.length_b   1.000
_cell.length_c   1.000
_cell.angle_alpha   90.00
_cell.angle_beta   90.00
_cell.angle_gamma   90.00
#
_symmetry.space_group_name_H-M   'P 1'
#
loop_
_entity.id
_entity.type
_entity.pdbx_description
1 polymer ?
#
loop_
_entity_poly.entity_id
_entity_poly.type
_entity_poly.pdbx_seq_one_letter_code
_entity_poly.pdbx_strand_id
1 'polypeptide(L)'
;MSRLLLLALVALVAAEEFEFDEPTDCGTAASNWKPCIERKLADQVFSTCCERFVPPECRGTCMYETNAIEARVILMHSIQPARCRLYKYLPAVVHCAAQTHDNSECCRAKGIHTLGEQCMMLCTLRSA
;
A
#
# COMPACT_ATOMS: atom_id res chain seq x y z
N MET A 1 -23.66 27.93 35.23
CA MET A 1 -24.57 27.45 34.18
C MET A 1 -23.90 27.39 32.81
N SER A 2 -23.09 28.38 32.40
CA SER A 2 -22.42 28.41 31.08
C SER A 2 -21.37 27.29 30.85
N ARG A 3 -20.59 26.88 31.87
CA ARG A 3 -19.56 25.83 31.72
C ARG A 3 -20.12 24.41 31.52
N LEU A 4 -21.29 24.10 32.08
CA LEU A 4 -21.95 22.80 31.88
C LEU A 4 -22.48 22.65 30.45
N LEU A 5 -22.98 23.74 29.86
CA LEU A 5 -23.42 23.76 28.46
C LEU A 5 -22.22 23.57 27.51
N LEU A 6 -21.09 24.22 27.77
CA LEU A 6 -19.86 24.05 27.00
C LEU A 6 -19.31 22.63 27.09
N LEU A 7 -19.30 22.01 28.27
CA LEU A 7 -18.86 20.62 28.45
C LEU A 7 -19.80 19.63 27.73
N ALA A 8 -21.11 19.88 27.75
CA ALA A 8 -22.09 19.06 27.04
C ALA A 8 -21.93 19.17 25.51
N LEU A 9 -21.65 20.37 24.99
CA LEU A 9 -21.36 20.59 23.56
C LEU A 9 -20.07 19.88 23.12
N VAL A 10 -19.00 19.94 23.92
CA VAL A 10 -17.73 19.24 23.61
C VAL A 10 -17.92 17.72 23.63
N ALA A 11 -18.74 17.20 24.56
CA ALA A 11 -19.04 15.77 24.63
C ALA A 11 -19.88 15.27 23.43
N LEU A 12 -20.80 16.10 22.90
CA LEU A 12 -21.55 15.75 21.69
C LEU A 12 -20.66 15.71 20.45
N VAL A 13 -19.66 16.59 20.33
CA VAL A 13 -18.74 16.64 19.17
C VAL A 13 -17.71 15.50 19.23
N ALA A 14 -17.41 14.96 20.41
CA ALA A 14 -16.45 13.87 20.59
C ALA A 14 -17.05 12.46 20.34
N ALA A 15 -18.37 12.36 20.14
CA ALA A 15 -19.10 11.10 20.01
C ALA A 15 -19.47 10.74 18.56
N GLU A 16 -18.85 11.39 17.57
CA GLU A 16 -18.80 10.79 16.23
C GLU A 16 -17.75 9.68 16.27
N GLU A 17 -18.19 8.50 16.72
CA GLU A 17 -17.52 7.25 16.34
C GLU A 17 -17.54 7.23 14.81
N PHE A 18 -16.39 7.49 14.20
CA PHE A 18 -16.19 7.20 12.79
C PHE A 18 -16.29 5.69 12.66
N GLU A 19 -17.51 5.20 12.44
CA GLU A 19 -17.80 3.84 12.05
C GLU A 19 -17.18 3.65 10.66
N PHE A 20 -15.90 3.26 10.66
CA PHE A 20 -15.20 2.87 9.45
C PHE A 20 -15.79 1.51 9.08
N ASP A 21 -16.85 1.52 8.27
CA ASP A 21 -17.42 0.33 7.66
C ASP A 21 -16.26 -0.43 7.00
N GLU A 22 -15.79 -1.51 7.64
CA GLU A 22 -14.75 -2.35 7.09
C GLU A 22 -15.37 -2.98 5.83
N PRO A 23 -14.89 -2.68 4.61
CA PRO A 23 -15.58 -3.13 3.41
C PRO A 23 -15.55 -4.65 3.37
N THR A 24 -16.66 -5.30 3.72
CA THR A 24 -16.75 -6.77 3.75
C THR A 24 -16.67 -7.41 2.36
N ASP A 25 -16.52 -6.60 1.30
CA ASP A 25 -16.46 -7.00 -0.11
C ASP A 25 -15.24 -6.39 -0.84
N CYS A 26 -14.03 -6.68 -0.35
CA CYS A 26 -12.78 -6.27 -0.97
C CYS A 26 -11.70 -7.36 -0.78
N GLY A 27 -10.63 -7.32 -1.58
CA GLY A 27 -9.44 -8.16 -1.36
C GLY A 27 -9.63 -9.68 -1.49
N THR A 28 -10.75 -10.14 -2.05
CA THR A 28 -11.08 -11.58 -2.19
C THR A 28 -11.40 -11.95 -3.63
N ALA A 29 -11.46 -13.25 -3.93
CA ALA A 29 -11.91 -13.74 -5.22
C ALA A 29 -13.36 -13.30 -5.55
N ALA A 30 -14.25 -13.22 -4.54
CA ALA A 30 -15.64 -12.82 -4.70
C ALA A 30 -15.77 -11.36 -5.17
N SER A 31 -14.92 -10.47 -4.64
CA SER A 31 -14.87 -9.07 -5.04
C SER A 31 -14.04 -8.83 -6.32
N ASN A 32 -13.60 -9.89 -6.99
CA ASN A 32 -12.62 -9.85 -8.08
C ASN A 32 -11.35 -9.06 -7.70
N TRP A 33 -10.92 -9.19 -6.45
CA TRP A 33 -9.75 -8.54 -5.88
C TRP A 33 -9.83 -7.00 -5.91
N LYS A 34 -11.04 -6.44 -5.78
CA LYS A 34 -11.25 -5.00 -5.60
C LYS A 34 -10.42 -4.50 -4.39
N PRO A 35 -9.65 -3.39 -4.51
CA PRO A 35 -8.89 -2.85 -3.39
C PRO A 35 -9.78 -2.52 -2.17
N CYS A 36 -9.25 -2.76 -0.97
CA CYS A 36 -9.92 -2.45 0.29
C CYS A 36 -9.80 -0.99 0.73
N ILE A 37 -8.91 -0.24 0.09
CA ILE A 37 -8.68 1.17 0.37
C ILE A 37 -8.68 1.96 -0.94
N GLU A 38 -9.03 3.24 -0.82
CA GLU A 38 -8.97 4.18 -1.93
C GLU A 38 -7.54 4.40 -2.41
N ARG A 39 -7.37 4.65 -3.72
CA ARG A 39 -6.06 4.90 -4.36
C ARG A 39 -5.25 5.96 -3.63
N LYS A 40 -5.88 7.06 -3.22
CA LYS A 40 -5.22 8.16 -2.49
C LYS A 40 -4.59 7.69 -1.17
N LEU A 41 -5.27 6.79 -0.44
CA LEU A 41 -4.75 6.24 0.79
C LEU A 41 -3.60 5.25 0.49
N ALA A 42 -3.73 4.42 -0.55
CA ALA A 42 -2.66 3.54 -0.99
C ALA A 42 -1.40 4.31 -1.40
N ASP A 43 -1.54 5.42 -2.14
CA ASP A 43 -0.44 6.32 -2.51
C ASP A 43 0.25 6.88 -1.26
N GLN A 44 -0.53 7.32 -0.26
CA GLN A 44 0.00 7.86 1.00
C GLN A 44 0.78 6.79 1.78
N VAL A 45 0.20 5.60 1.95
CA VAL A 45 0.85 4.47 2.64
C VAL A 45 2.15 4.09 1.94
N PHE A 46 2.13 3.95 0.61
CA PHE A 46 3.31 3.60 -0.16
C PHE A 46 4.40 4.67 -0.06
N SER A 47 4.03 5.96 -0.13
CA SER A 47 4.95 7.08 0.03
C SER A 47 5.62 7.08 1.40
N THR A 48 4.85 6.92 2.49
CA THR A 48 5.39 6.84 3.86
C THR A 48 6.35 5.65 4.02
N CYS A 49 6.00 4.49 3.47
CA CYS A 49 6.89 3.34 3.46
C CYS A 49 8.16 3.60 2.65
N CYS A 50 8.05 4.33 1.55
CA CYS A 50 9.20 4.69 0.75
C CYS A 50 10.17 5.62 1.47
N GLU A 51 9.65 6.66 2.14
CA GLU A 51 10.45 7.60 2.91
C GLU A 51 11.32 6.93 3.98
N ARG A 52 10.82 5.80 4.53
CA ARG A 52 11.50 5.01 5.55
C ARG A 52 12.73 4.26 5.04
N PHE A 53 12.71 3.76 3.81
CA PHE A 53 13.76 2.86 3.30
C PHE A 53 14.59 3.46 2.16
N VAL A 54 14.06 4.44 1.43
CA VAL A 54 14.69 5.00 0.23
C VAL A 54 15.38 6.34 0.55
N PRO A 55 16.64 6.53 0.11
CA PRO A 55 17.37 7.80 0.28
C PRO A 55 16.59 9.00 -0.29
N PRO A 56 16.64 10.18 0.34
CA PRO A 56 15.86 11.36 -0.08
C PRO A 56 15.99 11.72 -1.57
N GLU A 57 17.19 11.65 -2.12
CA GLU A 57 17.49 11.93 -3.53
C GLU A 57 16.87 10.92 -4.51
N CYS A 58 16.36 9.81 -4.01
CA CYS A 58 15.78 8.70 -4.77
C CYS A 58 14.27 8.52 -4.53
N ARG A 59 13.65 9.34 -3.68
CA ARG A 59 12.21 9.18 -3.36
C ARG A 59 11.30 9.57 -4.52
N GLY A 60 11.75 10.46 -5.42
CA GLY A 60 10.97 10.89 -6.58
C GLY A 60 10.63 9.78 -7.58
N THR A 61 11.32 8.64 -7.52
CA THR A 61 11.05 7.47 -8.37
C THR A 61 10.13 6.45 -7.69
N CYS A 62 9.64 6.75 -6.49
CA CYS A 62 8.85 5.84 -5.68
C CYS A 62 7.36 6.17 -5.82
N MET A 63 6.71 5.50 -6.76
CA MET A 63 5.31 5.74 -7.10
C MET A 63 4.52 4.43 -6.97
N TYR A 64 3.39 4.50 -6.27
CA TYR A 64 2.41 3.43 -6.31
C TYR A 64 1.66 3.52 -7.65
N GLU A 65 1.60 2.43 -8.40
CA GLU A 65 0.90 2.40 -9.68
C GLU A 65 0.20 1.06 -9.92
N THR A 66 -1.03 1.12 -10.44
CA THR A 66 -1.90 -0.02 -10.74
C THR A 66 -2.09 -0.24 -12.25
N ASN A 67 -1.80 0.77 -13.07
CA ASN A 67 -1.77 0.68 -14.53
C ASN A 67 -0.50 -0.06 -14.97
N ALA A 68 -0.67 -1.19 -15.65
CA ALA A 68 0.46 -2.04 -16.07
C ALA A 68 1.45 -1.34 -17.02
N ILE A 69 0.98 -0.41 -17.86
CA ILE A 69 1.83 0.33 -18.80
C ILE A 69 2.72 1.31 -18.04
N GLU A 70 2.13 2.11 -17.15
CA GLU A 70 2.85 3.09 -16.34
C GLU A 70 3.80 2.40 -15.35
N ALA A 71 3.33 1.34 -14.68
CA ALA A 71 4.16 0.54 -13.78
C ALA A 71 5.39 -0.03 -14.49
N ARG A 72 5.26 -0.47 -15.75
CA ARG A 72 6.40 -0.94 -16.56
C ARG A 72 7.43 0.17 -16.78
N VAL A 73 6.99 1.38 -17.11
CA VAL A 73 7.87 2.53 -17.33
C VAL A 73 8.64 2.86 -16.04
N ILE A 74 7.94 2.91 -14.90
CA ILE A 74 8.52 3.16 -13.58
C ILE A 74 9.55 2.08 -13.22
N LEU A 75 9.21 0.82 -13.46
CA LEU A 75 10.09 -0.32 -13.20
C LEU A 75 11.36 -0.25 -14.06
N MET A 76 11.24 0.10 -15.34
CA MET A 76 12.41 0.28 -16.21
C MET A 76 13.34 1.38 -15.70
N HIS A 77 12.79 2.52 -15.25
CA HIS A 77 13.59 3.59 -14.63
C HIS A 77 14.23 3.17 -13.29
N SER A 78 13.62 2.21 -12.59
CA SER A 78 14.11 1.68 -11.30
C SER A 78 15.21 0.62 -11.45
N ILE A 79 15.30 -0.04 -12.61
CA ILE A 79 16.26 -1.13 -12.91
C ILE A 79 17.46 -0.63 -13.71
N GLN A 80 17.27 0.33 -14.63
CA GLN A 80 18.39 0.94 -15.35
C GLN A 80 19.41 1.47 -14.34
N PRO A 81 20.73 1.45 -14.65
CA PRO A 81 21.78 1.92 -13.76
C PRO A 81 21.69 3.45 -13.59
N ALA A 82 20.70 3.87 -12.83
CA ALA A 82 20.54 5.20 -12.30
C ALA A 82 21.15 5.23 -10.90
N ARG A 83 21.42 6.45 -10.44
CA ARG A 83 21.92 6.80 -9.10
C ARG A 83 21.16 6.08 -7.96
N CYS A 84 19.91 5.70 -8.22
CA CYS A 84 18.97 5.12 -7.28
C CYS A 84 18.72 3.64 -7.60
N ARG A 85 19.46 2.73 -6.93
CA ARG A 85 19.29 1.28 -7.05
C ARG A 85 18.00 0.82 -6.34
N LEU A 86 16.83 1.27 -6.81
CA LEU A 86 15.55 1.07 -6.15
C LEU A 86 15.20 -0.41 -5.92
N TYR A 87 15.62 -1.30 -6.81
CA TYR A 87 15.45 -2.74 -6.64
C TYR A 87 15.98 -3.27 -5.30
N LYS A 88 16.98 -2.60 -4.70
CA LYS A 88 17.53 -2.95 -3.37
C LYS A 88 16.53 -2.70 -2.23
N TYR A 89 15.69 -1.67 -2.37
CA TYR A 89 14.74 -1.24 -1.33
C TYR A 89 13.34 -1.79 -1.56
N LEU A 90 13.03 -2.23 -2.79
CA LEU A 90 11.70 -2.66 -3.20
C LEU A 90 11.08 -3.72 -2.26
N PRO A 91 11.78 -4.78 -1.81
CA PRO A 91 11.19 -5.74 -0.88
C PRO A 91 10.75 -5.12 0.45
N ALA A 92 11.55 -4.21 1.02
CA ALA A 92 11.22 -3.55 2.28
C ALA A 92 10.06 -2.56 2.14
N VAL A 93 10.04 -1.79 1.06
CA VAL A 93 8.95 -0.84 0.76
C VAL A 93 7.64 -1.58 0.53
N VAL A 94 7.64 -2.62 -0.31
CA VAL A 94 6.43 -3.41 -0.60
C VAL A 94 5.95 -4.16 0.64
N HIS A 95 6.85 -4.72 1.46
CA HIS A 95 6.48 -5.36 2.73
C HIS A 95 5.79 -4.39 3.69
N CYS A 96 6.33 -3.17 3.83
CA CYS A 96 5.73 -2.12 4.63
C CYS A 96 4.36 -1.71 4.09
N ALA A 97 4.25 -1.49 2.77
CA ALA A 97 3.01 -1.04 2.14
C ALA A 97 1.92 -2.11 2.15
N ALA A 98 2.31 -3.38 2.11
CA ALA A 98 1.41 -4.52 2.26
C ALA A 98 0.90 -4.70 3.69
N GLN A 99 1.44 -3.96 4.68
CA GLN A 99 1.03 -4.02 6.08
C GLN A 99 0.93 -5.45 6.62
N THR A 100 1.86 -6.33 6.20
CA THR A 100 1.91 -7.77 6.54
C THR A 100 0.78 -8.65 5.97
N HIS A 101 -0.06 -8.15 5.07
CA HIS A 101 -1.07 -8.96 4.37
C HIS A 101 -0.42 -9.95 3.39
N ASP A 102 -0.89 -11.21 3.43
CA ASP A 102 -0.52 -12.24 2.46
C ASP A 102 -1.38 -12.07 1.20
N ASN A 103 -0.75 -11.65 0.10
CA ASN A 103 -1.43 -11.43 -1.18
C ASN A 103 -1.27 -12.62 -2.14
N SER A 104 -0.84 -13.79 -1.64
CA SER A 104 -0.49 -14.92 -2.51
C SER A 104 -1.68 -15.50 -3.28
N GLU A 105 -2.90 -15.45 -2.72
CA GLU A 105 -4.11 -15.88 -3.45
C GLU A 105 -4.42 -14.94 -4.62
N CYS A 106 -4.38 -13.62 -4.40
CA CYS A 106 -4.55 -12.62 -5.45
C CYS A 106 -3.50 -12.81 -6.55
N CYS A 107 -2.23 -12.96 -6.17
CA CYS A 107 -1.14 -13.20 -7.11
C CYS A 107 -1.33 -14.49 -7.91
N ARG A 108 -1.78 -15.58 -7.28
CA ARG A 108 -2.11 -16.82 -8.00
C ARG A 108 -3.23 -16.59 -9.02
N ALA A 109 -4.31 -15.92 -8.61
CA ALA A 109 -5.44 -15.60 -9.48
C ALA A 109 -5.06 -14.69 -10.65
N LYS A 110 -4.07 -13.79 -10.48
CA LYS A 110 -3.51 -12.94 -11.55
C LYS A 110 -2.40 -13.61 -12.36
N GLY A 111 -2.11 -14.90 -12.12
CA GLY A 111 -1.15 -15.68 -12.89
C GLY A 111 0.32 -15.44 -12.53
N ILE A 112 0.63 -14.67 -11.48
CA ILE A 112 2.01 -14.34 -11.07
C ILE A 112 2.82 -15.59 -10.72
N HIS A 113 2.17 -16.61 -10.17
CA HIS A 113 2.80 -17.89 -9.84
C HIS A 113 3.44 -18.60 -11.04
N THR A 114 3.01 -18.29 -12.27
CA THR A 114 3.57 -18.89 -13.49
C THR A 114 4.88 -18.21 -13.94
N LEU A 115 5.21 -17.05 -13.38
CA LEU A 115 6.39 -16.26 -13.74
C LEU A 115 7.67 -16.70 -12.97
N GLY A 116 7.52 -17.52 -11.93
CA GLY A 116 8.59 -18.04 -11.09
C GLY A 116 8.43 -17.72 -9.61
N GLU A 117 9.06 -18.52 -8.76
CA GLU A 117 8.98 -18.40 -7.29
C GLU A 117 9.47 -17.04 -6.78
N GLN A 118 10.41 -16.40 -7.49
CA GLN A 118 10.91 -15.07 -7.10
C GLN A 118 9.83 -14.00 -7.16
N CYS A 119 8.90 -14.10 -8.10
CA CYS A 119 7.76 -13.20 -8.18
C CYS A 119 6.77 -13.47 -7.05
N MET A 120 6.58 -14.73 -6.66
CA MET A 120 5.71 -15.09 -5.53
C MET A 120 6.25 -14.62 -4.19
N MET A 121 7.57 -14.52 -4.02
CA MET A 121 8.17 -13.91 -2.82
C MET A 121 7.69 -12.47 -2.61
N LEU A 122 7.45 -11.70 -3.68
CA LEU A 122 6.90 -10.33 -3.58
C LEU A 122 5.43 -10.30 -3.16
N CYS A 123 4.70 -11.41 -3.29
CA CYS A 123 3.28 -11.53 -2.94
C CYS A 123 3.06 -11.92 -1.48
N THR A 124 3.97 -12.71 -0.92
CA THR A 124 3.87 -13.19 0.47
C THR A 124 4.65 -12.32 1.45
N LEU A 125 5.64 -11.56 0.97
CA LEU A 125 6.67 -10.82 1.71
C LEU A 125 6.48 -10.90 3.22
N ARG A 126 6.96 -12.00 3.80
CA ARG A 126 7.23 -12.12 5.23
C ARG A 126 8.62 -11.53 5.42
N SER A 127 8.77 -10.67 6.42
CA SER A 127 10.04 -10.03 6.75
C SER A 127 11.16 -11.08 6.75
N ALA A 128 12.19 -10.88 5.92
CA ALA A 128 13.45 -11.61 6.02
C ALA A 128 14.27 -11.04 7.18
#